data_AF-X1NQS9-F1
#
_entry.id   AF-X1NQS9-F1
#
_cell.length_a   1.000
_cell.length_b   1.000
_cell.length_c   1.000
_cell.angle_alpha   90.00
_cell.angle_beta   90.00
_cell.angle_gamma   90.00
#
_symmetry.space_group_name_H-M   'P 1'
#
loop_
_entity.id
_entity.type
_entity.pdbx_description
1 polymer ?
#
loop_
_entity_poly.entity_id
_entity_poly.type
_entity_poly.pdbx_seq_one_letter_code
_entity_poly.pdbx_strand_id
1 'polypeptide(L)'
;MRPEARETIESCKLAGIRPIIVTGDHKLTARTIGREVGLFKYGDKILQGTDIDRLSDENLKKEIKKTNIFARVEPKHKIRIVDALQAQNEVVAMTGDGVNDAPAIKSADIGVALGSGSEVTKETADIVLLDDNFKTIVDAIKTGRNIFNNIKKIILFLLTDTFTEFILIGSALLMGFPLPLLASQIL
;
A
#
# COMPACT_ATOMS: atom_id res chain seq x y z
N MET A 1 -3.27 -15.64 -18.05
CA MET A 1 -3.64 -15.03 -16.75
C MET A 1 -3.62 -16.11 -15.68
N ARG A 2 -3.22 -15.76 -14.44
CA ARG A 2 -3.27 -16.72 -13.33
C ARG A 2 -4.73 -16.99 -12.93
N PRO A 3 -5.15 -18.25 -12.67
CA PRO A 3 -6.53 -18.59 -12.35
C PRO A 3 -7.07 -17.81 -11.14
N GLU A 4 -6.19 -17.55 -10.17
CA GLU A 4 -6.48 -16.87 -8.90
C GLU A 4 -6.55 -15.33 -8.99
N ALA A 5 -6.25 -14.74 -10.15
CA ALA A 5 -6.17 -13.28 -10.28
C ALA A 5 -7.51 -12.60 -9.96
N ARG A 6 -8.63 -13.17 -10.41
CA ARG A 6 -9.96 -12.60 -10.15
C ARG A 6 -10.32 -12.62 -8.67
N GLU A 7 -10.17 -13.78 -8.02
CA GLU A 7 -10.47 -13.96 -6.60
C GLU A 7 -9.61 -13.03 -5.73
N THR A 8 -8.33 -12.85 -6.11
CA THR A 8 -7.42 -11.97 -5.39
C THR A 8 -7.84 -10.50 -5.53
N ILE A 9 -8.24 -10.07 -6.73
CA ILE A 9 -8.76 -8.71 -6.96
C ILE A 9 -10.06 -8.46 -6.19
N GLU A 10 -10.95 -9.45 -6.12
CA GLU A 10 -12.16 -9.36 -5.27
C GLU A 10 -11.78 -9.24 -3.79
N SER A 11 -10.82 -10.03 -3.32
CA SER A 11 -10.29 -9.96 -1.96
C SER A 11 -9.67 -8.60 -1.63
N CYS A 12 -8.90 -8.01 -2.56
CA CYS A 12 -8.39 -6.64 -2.42
C CYS A 12 -9.53 -5.64 -2.18
N LYS A 13 -10.58 -5.69 -3.02
CA LYS A 13 -11.72 -4.77 -2.91
C LYS A 13 -12.48 -4.93 -1.59
N LEU A 14 -12.71 -6.17 -1.15
CA LEU A 14 -13.35 -6.45 0.14
C LEU A 14 -12.50 -5.94 1.31
N ALA A 15 -11.18 -5.95 1.18
CA ALA A 15 -10.26 -5.38 2.16
C ALA A 15 -10.14 -3.84 2.08
N GLY A 16 -10.89 -3.17 1.20
CA GLY A 16 -10.81 -1.73 0.99
C GLY A 16 -9.53 -1.28 0.25
N ILE A 17 -8.86 -2.20 -0.43
CA ILE A 17 -7.67 -1.92 -1.26
C ILE A 17 -8.16 -1.69 -2.70
N ARG A 18 -7.63 -0.67 -3.36
CA ARG A 18 -7.96 -0.34 -4.74
C ARG A 18 -6.89 -0.90 -5.70
N PRO A 19 -7.14 -2.05 -6.37
CA PRO A 19 -6.21 -2.54 -7.38
C PRO A 19 -6.27 -1.70 -8.66
N ILE A 20 -5.10 -1.43 -9.24
CA ILE A 20 -4.92 -0.65 -10.46
C ILE A 20 -3.98 -1.44 -11.40
N ILE A 21 -4.37 -1.60 -12.66
CA ILE A 21 -3.52 -2.18 -13.70
C ILE A 21 -2.71 -1.08 -14.37
N VAL A 22 -1.38 -1.25 -14.42
CA VAL A 22 -0.46 -0.37 -15.14
C VAL A 22 0.37 -1.23 -16.09
N THR A 23 0.06 -1.20 -17.39
CA THR A 23 0.70 -2.08 -18.39
C THR A 23 1.20 -1.32 -19.63
N GLY A 24 2.27 -1.83 -20.24
CA GLY A 24 2.75 -1.41 -21.56
C GLY A 24 1.89 -1.93 -22.71
N ASP A 25 0.97 -2.88 -22.44
CA ASP A 25 0.12 -3.50 -23.44
C ASP A 25 -0.85 -2.50 -24.10
N HIS A 26 -1.37 -2.92 -25.26
CA HIS A 26 -2.39 -2.16 -25.97
C HIS A 26 -3.69 -2.06 -25.16
N LYS A 27 -4.39 -0.93 -25.30
CA LYS A 27 -5.65 -0.60 -24.61
C LYS A 27 -6.70 -1.71 -24.70
N LEU A 28 -6.83 -2.36 -25.86
CA LEU A 28 -7.79 -3.45 -26.06
C LEU A 28 -7.46 -4.68 -25.20
N THR A 29 -6.19 -5.06 -25.10
CA THR A 29 -5.72 -6.17 -24.28
C THR A 29 -5.92 -5.85 -22.80
N ALA A 30 -5.50 -4.66 -22.37
CA ALA A 30 -5.68 -4.20 -21.00
C ALA A 30 -7.17 -4.17 -20.60
N ARG A 31 -8.06 -3.77 -21.52
CA ARG A 31 -9.52 -3.81 -21.32
C ARG A 31 -10.03 -5.23 -21.15
N THR A 32 -9.60 -6.18 -21.99
CA THR A 32 -10.03 -7.58 -21.91
C THR A 32 -9.60 -8.19 -20.57
N ILE A 33 -8.33 -8.04 -20.21
CA ILE A 33 -7.78 -8.49 -18.92
C ILE A 33 -8.55 -7.83 -17.77
N GLY A 34 -8.74 -6.52 -17.83
CA GLY A 34 -9.49 -5.76 -16.84
C GLY A 34 -10.93 -6.25 -16.64
N ARG A 35 -11.61 -6.68 -17.71
CA ARG A 35 -12.96 -7.27 -17.61
C ARG A 35 -12.93 -8.63 -16.93
N GLU A 36 -11.99 -9.48 -17.32
CA GLU A 36 -11.87 -10.85 -16.79
C GLU A 36 -11.60 -10.87 -15.28
N VAL A 37 -10.76 -9.95 -14.78
CA VAL A 37 -10.46 -9.80 -13.35
C VAL A 37 -11.44 -8.87 -12.60
N GLY A 38 -12.45 -8.33 -13.29
CA GLY A 38 -13.49 -7.49 -12.69
C GLY A 38 -13.07 -6.05 -12.36
N LEU A 39 -11.99 -5.54 -12.95
CA LEU A 39 -11.52 -4.15 -12.83
C LEU A 39 -12.10 -3.17 -13.86
N PHE A 40 -12.80 -3.68 -14.87
CA PHE A 40 -13.41 -2.86 -15.93
C PHE A 40 -14.87 -3.23 -16.16
N LYS A 41 -15.73 -2.21 -16.19
CA LYS A 41 -17.12 -2.27 -16.65
C LYS A 41 -17.30 -1.41 -17.90
N TYR A 42 -18.35 -1.69 -18.67
CA TYR A 42 -18.64 -0.91 -19.87
C TYR A 42 -18.90 0.56 -19.49
N GLY A 43 -18.17 1.48 -20.12
CA GLY A 43 -18.20 2.91 -19.79
C GLY A 43 -17.04 3.39 -18.90
N ASP A 44 -16.28 2.47 -18.29
CA ASP A 44 -15.10 2.85 -17.50
C ASP A 44 -14.01 3.47 -18.40
N LYS A 45 -13.27 4.42 -17.83
CA LYS A 45 -12.17 5.08 -18.51
C LYS A 45 -10.90 4.25 -18.43
N ILE A 46 -10.18 4.16 -19.56
CA ILE A 46 -8.81 3.64 -19.64
C ILE A 46 -7.95 4.75 -20.19
N LEU A 47 -6.94 5.16 -19.43
CA LEU A 47 -5.95 6.14 -19.85
C LEU A 47 -4.78 5.44 -20.51
N GLN A 48 -4.30 6.00 -21.62
CA GLN A 48 -3.07 5.57 -22.25
C GLN A 48 -1.90 6.48 -21.84
N GLY A 49 -0.65 6.04 -22.03
CA GLY A 49 0.52 6.88 -21.80
C GLY A 49 0.42 8.25 -22.49
N THR A 50 -0.07 8.28 -23.73
CA THR A 50 -0.31 9.52 -24.47
C THR A 50 -1.37 10.44 -23.85
N ASP A 51 -2.34 9.89 -23.14
CA ASP A 51 -3.34 10.67 -22.39
C ASP A 51 -2.68 11.28 -21.14
N ILE A 52 -1.83 10.51 -20.45
CA ILE A 52 -1.08 10.96 -19.26
C ILE A 52 -0.12 12.10 -19.64
N ASP A 53 0.57 12.00 -20.77
CA ASP A 53 1.47 13.05 -21.27
C ASP A 53 0.75 14.37 -21.56
N ARG A 54 -0.52 14.34 -21.95
CA ARG A 54 -1.33 15.54 -22.24
C ARG A 54 -1.94 16.17 -20.98
N LEU A 55 -2.06 15.40 -19.90
CA LEU A 55 -2.63 15.88 -18.66
C LEU A 55 -1.54 16.58 -17.83
N SER A 56 -1.87 17.76 -17.32
CA SER A 56 -1.13 18.35 -16.20
C SER A 56 -1.29 17.48 -14.95
N ASP A 57 -0.36 17.56 -14.01
CA ASP A 57 -0.39 16.73 -12.81
C ASP A 57 -1.66 16.98 -11.97
N GLU A 58 -2.17 18.21 -11.93
CA GLU A 58 -3.44 18.55 -11.28
C GLU A 58 -4.65 17.89 -11.94
N ASN A 59 -4.65 17.76 -13.27
CA ASN A 59 -5.73 17.06 -13.97
C ASN A 59 -5.58 15.55 -13.84
N LEU A 60 -4.34 15.03 -13.86
CA LEU A 60 -4.06 13.61 -13.62
C LEU A 60 -4.56 13.17 -12.24
N LYS A 61 -4.32 13.97 -11.19
CA LYS A 61 -4.85 13.74 -9.83
C LYS A 61 -6.38 13.61 -9.78
N LYS A 62 -7.11 14.32 -10.63
CA LYS A 62 -8.59 14.21 -10.71
C LYS A 62 -9.02 12.94 -11.44
N GLU A 63 -8.34 12.63 -12.54
CA GLU A 63 -8.65 11.49 -13.40
C GLU A 63 -8.28 10.14 -12.77
N ILE A 64 -7.20 10.11 -11.97
CA ILE A 64 -6.70 8.89 -11.32
C ILE A 64 -7.70 8.32 -10.31
N LYS A 65 -8.59 9.15 -9.73
CA LYS A 65 -9.67 8.69 -8.82
C LYS A 65 -10.67 7.76 -9.50
N LYS A 66 -10.85 7.89 -10.81
CA LYS A 66 -11.87 7.18 -11.59
C LYS A 66 -11.28 6.12 -12.52
N THR A 67 -9.96 6.07 -12.64
CA THR A 67 -9.26 5.22 -13.62
C THR A 67 -8.53 4.08 -12.91
N ASN A 68 -8.88 2.83 -13.23
CA ASN A 68 -8.24 1.64 -12.65
C ASN A 68 -7.30 0.94 -13.64
N ILE A 69 -7.22 1.40 -14.89
CA ILE A 69 -6.42 0.77 -15.95
C ILE A 69 -5.67 1.83 -16.73
N PHE A 70 -4.36 1.67 -16.78
CA PHE A 70 -3.42 2.46 -17.55
C PHE A 70 -2.71 1.54 -18.56
N ALA A 71 -2.81 1.87 -19.84
CA ALA A 71 -2.29 1.07 -20.95
C ALA A 71 -1.22 1.85 -21.74
N ARG A 72 -0.39 1.16 -22.53
CA ARG A 72 0.71 1.78 -23.30
C ARG A 72 1.55 2.73 -22.43
N VAL A 73 1.82 2.34 -21.18
CA VAL A 73 2.59 3.16 -20.24
C VAL A 73 4.09 2.97 -20.45
N GLU A 74 4.84 4.02 -20.11
CA GLU A 74 6.30 4.05 -20.14
C GLU A 74 6.80 4.23 -18.70
N PRO A 75 8.08 3.98 -18.40
CA PRO A 75 8.62 4.11 -17.04
C PRO A 75 8.26 5.46 -16.37
N LYS A 76 8.39 6.57 -17.10
CA LYS A 76 8.00 7.92 -16.63
C LYS A 76 6.53 8.03 -16.22
N HIS A 77 5.63 7.31 -16.89
CA HIS A 77 4.21 7.32 -16.59
C HIS A 77 3.91 6.59 -15.29
N LYS A 78 4.65 5.50 -14.99
CA LYS A 78 4.46 4.75 -13.75
C LYS A 78 4.77 5.61 -12.53
N ILE A 79 5.86 6.37 -12.57
CA ILE A 79 6.22 7.32 -11.50
C ILE A 79 5.14 8.39 -11.35
N ARG A 80 4.71 9.04 -12.44
CA ARG A 80 3.64 10.06 -12.38
C ARG A 80 2.32 9.53 -11.81
N ILE A 81 1.98 8.26 -12.08
CA ILE A 81 0.80 7.59 -11.52
C ILE A 81 0.96 7.41 -10.00
N VAL A 82 2.12 6.95 -9.54
CA VAL A 82 2.44 6.80 -8.12
C VAL A 82 2.34 8.14 -7.40
N ASP A 83 3.01 9.17 -7.91
CA ASP A 83 3.02 10.52 -7.32
C ASP A 83 1.60 11.11 -7.26
N ALA A 84 0.79 10.91 -8.31
CA ALA A 84 -0.58 11.41 -8.36
C ALA A 84 -1.49 10.68 -7.37
N LEU A 85 -1.26 9.40 -7.07
CA LEU A 85 -1.97 8.66 -6.02
C LEU A 85 -1.53 9.10 -4.62
N GLN A 86 -0.22 9.22 -4.38
CA GLN A 86 0.33 9.69 -3.10
C GLN A 86 -0.15 11.12 -2.78
N ALA A 87 -0.23 11.99 -3.79
CA ALA A 87 -0.78 13.34 -3.63
C ALA A 87 -2.28 13.37 -3.28
N GLN A 88 -2.97 12.23 -3.31
CA GLN A 88 -4.34 12.07 -2.80
C GLN A 88 -4.38 11.47 -1.38
N ASN A 89 -3.24 11.42 -0.68
CA ASN A 89 -3.06 10.77 0.63
C ASN A 89 -3.37 9.27 0.61
N GLU A 90 -3.25 8.62 -0.56
CA GLU A 90 -3.29 7.16 -0.67
C GLU A 90 -1.93 6.58 -0.32
N VAL A 91 -1.90 5.42 0.34
CA VAL A 91 -0.67 4.62 0.51
C VAL A 91 -0.55 3.69 -0.69
N VAL A 92 0.51 3.85 -1.47
CA VAL A 92 0.70 3.20 -2.75
C VAL A 92 1.70 2.06 -2.61
N ALA A 93 1.23 0.85 -2.90
CA ALA A 93 2.10 -0.30 -3.14
C ALA A 93 2.28 -0.49 -4.65
N MET A 94 3.52 -0.57 -5.13
CA MET A 94 3.81 -0.79 -6.54
C MET A 94 4.56 -2.10 -6.76
N THR A 95 4.02 -2.94 -7.64
CA THR A 95 4.62 -4.22 -8.03
C THR A 95 5.31 -4.10 -9.38
N GLY A 96 6.47 -4.73 -9.55
CA GLY A 96 7.13 -4.85 -10.85
C GLY A 96 8.16 -5.98 -10.89
N ASP A 97 8.60 -6.31 -12.09
CA ASP A 97 9.51 -7.42 -12.38
C ASP A 97 10.67 -7.01 -13.30
N GLY A 98 10.54 -5.92 -14.05
CA GLY A 98 11.57 -5.43 -14.96
C GLY A 98 12.37 -4.23 -14.41
N VAL A 99 13.60 -4.06 -14.90
CA VAL A 99 14.48 -2.92 -14.58
C VAL A 99 13.80 -1.56 -14.79
N ASN A 100 12.90 -1.50 -15.77
CA ASN A 100 12.08 -0.32 -16.09
C ASN A 100 11.11 0.09 -14.97
N ASP A 101 10.80 -0.82 -14.03
CA ASP A 101 9.89 -0.58 -12.92
C ASP A 101 10.60 -0.13 -11.66
N ALA A 102 11.92 -0.35 -11.57
CA ALA A 102 12.71 -0.02 -10.39
C ALA A 102 12.52 1.45 -9.93
N PRO A 103 12.54 2.48 -10.81
CA PRO A 103 12.29 3.85 -10.37
C PRO A 103 10.92 4.06 -9.73
N ALA A 104 9.89 3.40 -10.24
CA ALA A 104 8.52 3.56 -9.77
C ALA A 104 8.25 2.70 -8.51
N ILE A 105 8.87 1.51 -8.41
CA ILE A 105 8.96 0.72 -7.18
C ILE A 105 9.60 1.55 -6.07
N LYS A 106 10.68 2.27 -6.36
CA LYS A 106 11.38 3.11 -5.37
C LYS A 106 10.56 4.33 -4.91
N SER A 107 9.74 4.87 -5.80
CA SER A 107 8.92 6.06 -5.53
C SER A 107 7.67 5.75 -4.70
N ALA A 108 7.20 4.50 -4.75
CA ALA A 108 6.03 4.06 -4.00
C ALA A 108 6.30 4.00 -2.49
N ASP A 109 5.24 4.08 -1.68
CA ASP A 109 5.36 3.93 -0.23
C ASP A 109 5.80 2.51 0.17
N ILE A 110 5.44 1.53 -0.66
CA ILE A 110 5.87 0.13 -0.53
C ILE A 110 6.21 -0.41 -1.93
N GLY A 111 7.49 -0.63 -2.19
CA GLY A 111 7.98 -1.31 -3.38
C GLY A 111 7.90 -2.83 -3.24
N VAL A 112 7.32 -3.51 -4.24
CA VAL A 112 7.18 -4.98 -4.25
C VAL A 112 7.80 -5.56 -5.51
N ALA A 113 8.81 -6.40 -5.36
CA ALA A 113 9.42 -7.14 -6.47
C ALA A 113 8.88 -8.57 -6.53
N LEU A 114 8.73 -9.09 -7.75
CA LEU A 114 8.57 -10.52 -7.97
C LEU A 114 9.91 -11.24 -7.76
N GLY A 115 9.89 -12.44 -7.21
CA GLY A 115 11.06 -13.29 -7.03
C GLY A 115 11.70 -13.71 -8.35
N SER A 116 10.91 -13.88 -9.41
CA SER A 116 11.38 -14.04 -10.80
C SER A 116 11.79 -12.73 -11.49
N GLY A 117 11.61 -11.59 -10.82
CA GLY A 117 12.00 -10.28 -11.34
C GLY A 117 13.52 -10.08 -11.40
N SER A 118 13.92 -8.99 -12.06
CA SER A 118 15.33 -8.60 -12.18
C SER A 118 16.00 -8.34 -10.82
N GLU A 119 17.33 -8.49 -10.75
CA GLU A 119 18.07 -8.17 -9.51
C GLU A 119 17.88 -6.72 -9.10
N VAL A 120 17.86 -5.81 -10.08
CA VAL A 120 17.64 -4.37 -9.86
C VAL A 120 16.30 -4.12 -9.16
N THR A 121 15.23 -4.80 -9.56
CA THR A 121 13.93 -4.63 -8.89
C THR A 121 13.91 -5.20 -7.48
N LYS A 122 14.58 -6.34 -7.25
CA LYS A 122 14.66 -6.97 -5.92
C LYS A 122 15.48 -6.14 -4.93
N GLU A 123 16.59 -5.54 -5.37
CA GLU A 123 17.40 -4.64 -4.55
C GLU A 123 16.71 -3.30 -4.25
N THR A 124 15.80 -2.88 -5.13
CA THR A 124 15.09 -1.61 -4.99
C THR A 124 13.84 -1.71 -4.12
N ALA A 125 13.20 -2.88 -4.08
CA ALA A 125 11.94 -3.12 -3.39
C ALA A 125 12.11 -3.29 -1.87
N ASP A 126 11.06 -2.95 -1.13
CA ASP A 126 10.99 -3.19 0.33
C ASP A 126 10.59 -4.64 0.64
N ILE A 127 9.87 -5.29 -0.29
CA ILE A 127 9.36 -6.66 -0.18
C ILE A 127 9.65 -7.43 -1.47
N VAL A 128 10.10 -8.68 -1.34
CA VAL A 128 10.27 -9.62 -2.46
C VAL A 128 9.31 -10.80 -2.31
N LEU A 129 8.51 -11.06 -3.33
CA LEU A 129 7.57 -12.18 -3.39
C LEU A 129 8.23 -13.41 -4.00
N LEU A 130 8.76 -14.30 -3.16
CA LEU A 130 9.48 -15.49 -3.62
C LEU A 130 8.63 -16.48 -4.44
N ASP A 131 7.31 -16.43 -4.30
CA ASP A 131 6.34 -17.28 -5.01
C ASP A 131 5.68 -16.62 -6.23
N ASP A 132 6.07 -15.36 -6.52
CA ASP A 132 5.48 -14.49 -7.52
C ASP A 132 3.94 -14.37 -7.44
N ASN A 133 3.34 -14.63 -6.28
CA ASN A 133 1.89 -14.71 -6.15
C ASN A 133 1.31 -13.39 -5.61
N PHE A 134 0.44 -12.76 -6.40
CA PHE A 134 -0.25 -11.54 -6.00
C PHE A 134 -1.11 -11.73 -4.74
N LYS A 135 -1.63 -12.95 -4.49
CA LYS A 135 -2.38 -13.28 -3.28
C LYS A 135 -1.57 -13.05 -2.00
N THR A 136 -0.27 -13.32 -2.05
CA THR A 136 0.65 -13.15 -0.93
C THR A 136 0.72 -11.69 -0.46
N ILE A 137 0.55 -10.72 -1.36
CA ILE A 137 0.44 -9.29 -1.01
C ILE A 137 -0.80 -9.04 -0.15
N VAL A 138 -1.94 -9.62 -0.51
CA VAL A 138 -3.21 -9.43 0.22
C VAL A 138 -3.10 -10.03 1.63
N ASP A 139 -2.52 -11.23 1.75
CA ASP A 139 -2.28 -11.88 3.03
C ASP A 139 -1.26 -11.12 3.89
N ALA A 140 -0.23 -10.54 3.28
CA ALA A 140 0.73 -9.67 3.96
C ALA A 140 0.06 -8.41 4.51
N ILE A 141 -0.81 -7.75 3.73
CA ILE A 141 -1.56 -6.57 4.19
C ILE A 141 -2.49 -6.93 5.36
N LYS A 142 -3.19 -8.08 5.30
CA LYS A 142 -4.02 -8.57 6.40
C LYS A 142 -3.19 -8.76 7.68
N THR A 143 -2.01 -9.37 7.55
CA THR A 143 -1.10 -9.60 8.67
C THR A 143 -0.58 -8.28 9.23
N GLY A 144 -0.18 -7.33 8.37
CA GLY A 144 0.26 -6.00 8.77
C GLY A 144 -0.80 -5.23 9.57
N ARG A 145 -2.07 -5.28 9.16
CA ARG A 145 -3.18 -4.67 9.90
C ARG A 145 -3.36 -5.29 11.29
N ASN A 146 -3.18 -6.60 11.44
CA ASN A 146 -3.25 -7.27 12.74
C ASN A 146 -2.09 -6.85 13.66
N ILE A 147 -0.86 -6.78 13.13
CA ILE A 147 0.31 -6.31 13.88
C ILE A 147 0.09 -4.87 14.35
N PHE A 148 -0.37 -3.98 13.46
CA PHE A 148 -0.64 -2.58 13.80
C PHE A 148 -1.70 -2.43 14.90
N ASN A 149 -2.76 -3.24 14.86
CA ASN A 149 -3.76 -3.26 15.92
C ASN A 149 -3.18 -3.71 17.26
N ASN A 150 -2.25 -4.68 17.26
CA ASN A 150 -1.58 -5.12 18.48
C ASN A 150 -0.61 -4.07 19.02
N ILE A 151 0.13 -3.36 18.15
CA ILE A 151 0.98 -2.22 18.54
C ILE A 151 0.14 -1.16 19.25
N LYS A 152 -1.03 -0.79 18.70
CA LYS A 152 -1.93 0.17 19.36
C LYS A 152 -2.37 -0.28 20.75
N LYS A 153 -2.69 -1.57 20.92
CA LYS A 153 -3.07 -2.14 22.23
C LYS A 153 -1.92 -2.07 23.23
N ILE A 154 -0.70 -2.39 22.79
CA ILE A 154 0.49 -2.33 23.66
C ILE A 154 0.77 -0.89 24.06
N ILE A 155 0.72 0.07 23.13
CA ILE A 155 0.89 1.48 23.44
C ILE A 155 -0.17 1.94 24.46
N LEU A 156 -1.44 1.58 24.25
CA LEU A 156 -2.50 1.94 25.19
C LEU A 156 -2.28 1.32 26.57
N PHE A 157 -1.83 0.06 26.62
CA PHE A 157 -1.50 -0.62 27.86
C PHE A 157 -0.37 0.10 28.61
N LEU A 158 0.75 0.38 27.94
CA LEU A 158 1.89 1.09 28.53
C LEU A 158 1.54 2.52 28.99
N LEU A 159 0.71 3.23 28.22
CA LEU A 159 0.22 4.55 28.62
C LEU A 159 -0.70 4.48 29.84
N THR A 160 -1.57 3.48 29.90
CA THR A 160 -2.47 3.28 31.07
C THR A 160 -1.66 2.97 32.31
N ASP A 161 -0.62 2.15 32.17
CA ASP A 161 0.29 1.78 33.25
C ASP A 161 1.02 3.01 33.78
N THR A 162 1.73 3.73 32.90
CA THR A 162 2.43 4.99 33.25
C THR A 162 1.49 6.03 33.88
N PHE A 163 0.27 6.16 33.36
CA PHE A 163 -0.72 7.08 33.90
C PHE A 163 -1.21 6.68 35.29
N THR A 164 -1.38 5.37 35.54
CA THR A 164 -1.78 4.84 36.84
C THR A 164 -0.70 5.05 37.88
N GLU A 165 0.57 4.80 37.53
CA GLU A 165 1.71 5.08 38.41
C GLU A 165 1.81 6.57 38.76
N PHE A 166 1.62 7.44 37.77
CA PHE A 166 1.63 8.89 37.98
C PHE A 166 0.52 9.34 38.94
N ILE A 167 -0.72 8.84 38.78
CA ILE A 167 -1.82 9.14 39.70
C ILE A 167 -1.54 8.59 41.10
N LEU A 168 -1.06 7.35 41.20
CA LEU A 168 -0.81 6.68 42.47
C LEU A 168 0.25 7.43 43.30
N ILE A 169 1.40 7.72 42.69
CA ILE A 169 2.49 8.47 43.35
C ILE A 169 2.06 9.92 43.61
N GLY A 170 1.46 10.58 42.61
CA GLY A 170 1.02 11.98 42.72
C GLY A 170 -0.01 12.19 43.83
N SER A 171 -1.00 11.30 43.96
CA SER A 171 -2.01 11.37 45.02
C SER A 171 -1.44 11.09 46.41
N ALA A 172 -0.54 10.11 46.53
CA ALA A 172 0.14 9.82 47.80
C ALA A 172 0.94 11.04 48.30
N LEU A 173 1.68 11.70 47.39
CA LEU A 173 2.43 12.92 47.72
C LEU A 173 1.52 14.07 48.15
N LEU A 174 0.40 14.30 47.44
CA LEU A 174 -0.54 15.37 47.78
C LEU A 174 -1.23 15.16 49.14
N MET A 175 -1.49 13.91 49.52
CA MET A 175 -2.09 13.55 50.81
C MET A 175 -1.07 13.43 51.96
N GLY A 176 0.23 13.54 51.67
CA GLY A 176 1.30 13.38 52.66
C GLY A 176 1.53 11.93 53.10
N PHE A 177 1.10 10.95 52.30
CA PHE A 177 1.35 9.54 52.55
C PHE A 177 2.77 9.11 52.12
N PRO A 178 3.32 8.04 52.70
CA PRO A 178 4.57 7.46 52.20
C PRO A 178 4.41 6.98 50.76
N LEU A 179 5.52 6.98 50.01
CA LEU A 179 5.52 6.53 48.61
C LEU A 179 5.08 5.06 48.51
N PRO A 180 4.03 4.76 47.74
CA PRO A 180 3.53 3.38 47.61
C PRO A 180 4.45 2.50 46.75
N LEU A 181 5.24 3.11 45.85
CA LEU A 181 6.21 2.43 44.99
C LEU A 181 7.51 3.23 44.94
N LEU A 182 8.64 2.52 44.91
CA LEU A 182 9.98 3.08 44.72
C LEU A 182 10.36 3.05 43.24
N ALA A 183 11.27 3.94 42.82
CA ALA A 183 11.77 3.97 41.45
C ALA A 183 12.36 2.63 40.98
N SER A 184 12.99 1.87 41.89
CA SER A 184 13.54 0.54 41.58
C SER A 184 12.49 -0.56 41.39
N GLN A 185 11.22 -0.29 41.71
CA GLN A 185 10.11 -1.23 41.51
C GLN A 185 9.33 -0.94 40.21
N ILE A 186 9.60 0.20 39.58
CA ILE A 186 8.95 0.70 38.35
C ILE A 186 9.80 0.38 37.11
N LEU A 187 11.13 0.44 37.25
CA LEU A 187 12.12 0.12 36.21
C LEU A 187 12.34 -1.39 36.06
#